data_AF-A0A8H4BR45-F1
#
_entry.id   AF-A0A8H4BR45-F1
#
_cell.length_a   1.000
_cell.length_b   1.000
_cell.length_c   1.000
_cell.angle_alpha   90.00
_cell.angle_beta   90.00
_cell.angle_gamma   90.00
#
_symmetry.space_group_name_H-M   'P 1'
#
loop_
_entity.id
_entity.type
_entity.pdbx_description
1 polymer ?
#
loop_
_entity_poly.entity_id
_entity_poly.type
_entity_poly.pdbx_seq_one_letter_code
_entity_poly.pdbx_strand_id
1 'polypeptide(L)'
;EPKEKANSIINALPGNSLVSKTGFLTLGTGLATFMISKEIYVFNEETLVLVASAGLLGVLLKYLREPFNDMANDHINRIKNILVQAREDHKTAVNERINEVGQMKDLVEVTKALFEVSRETAQLEAEAFKLKQQVDVAHEVKATLDSWVRHEANVRDREQKQLAAYLIEKINKDLQDPKIQQQILEQAIVDVQRIAKTH
;
A
#
# COMPACT_ATOMS: atom_id res chain seq x y z
N GLU A 1 -64.02 20.92 -15.39
CA GLU A 1 -65.47 21.19 -15.20
C GLU A 1 -65.75 22.18 -14.06
N PRO A 2 -66.91 22.86 -14.01
CA PRO A 2 -67.25 23.79 -12.90
C PRO A 2 -67.24 23.10 -11.52
N LYS A 3 -67.58 21.81 -11.46
CA LYS A 3 -67.54 21.00 -10.23
C LYS A 3 -66.11 20.83 -9.71
N GLU A 4 -65.13 20.62 -10.59
CA GLU A 4 -63.72 20.47 -10.20
C GLU A 4 -63.13 21.79 -9.68
N LYS A 5 -63.49 22.92 -10.28
CA LYS A 5 -63.08 24.25 -9.81
C LYS A 5 -63.73 24.62 -8.46
N ALA A 6 -64.99 24.24 -8.25
CA ALA A 6 -65.63 24.43 -6.94
C ALA A 6 -64.93 23.58 -5.86
N ASN A 7 -64.58 22.34 -6.17
CA ASN A 7 -63.84 21.47 -5.27
C ASN A 7 -62.43 22.00 -4.97
N SER A 8 -61.74 22.59 -5.94
CA SER A 8 -60.41 23.18 -5.68
C SER A 8 -60.47 24.41 -4.76
N ILE A 9 -61.52 25.23 -4.85
CA ILE A 9 -61.75 26.37 -3.95
C ILE A 9 -62.06 25.88 -2.53
N ILE A 10 -62.93 24.88 -2.38
CA ILE A 10 -63.26 24.29 -1.08
C ILE A 10 -62.01 23.66 -0.44
N ASN A 11 -61.16 23.01 -1.25
CA ASN A 11 -59.93 22.40 -0.77
C ASN A 11 -58.87 23.42 -0.35
N ALA A 12 -58.82 24.61 -0.97
CA ALA A 12 -57.90 25.69 -0.62
C ALA A 12 -58.24 26.42 0.69
N LEU A 13 -59.47 26.28 1.20
CA LEU A 13 -59.87 26.88 2.48
C LEU A 13 -59.19 26.18 3.68
N PRO A 14 -58.78 26.93 4.72
CA PRO A 14 -58.15 26.36 5.91
C PRO A 14 -59.10 25.39 6.62
N GLY A 15 -58.55 24.28 7.13
CA GLY A 15 -59.29 23.26 7.86
C GLY A 15 -59.20 21.87 7.22
N ASN A 16 -59.08 20.84 8.07
CA ASN A 16 -58.88 19.45 7.65
C ASN A 16 -60.19 18.66 7.45
N SER A 17 -61.36 19.23 7.75
CA SER A 17 -62.67 18.57 7.61
C SER A 17 -63.61 19.32 6.67
N LEU A 18 -64.47 18.59 5.94
CA LEU A 18 -65.49 19.15 5.05
C LEU A 18 -66.47 20.07 5.80
N VAL A 19 -66.77 19.74 7.06
CA VAL A 19 -67.61 20.56 7.94
C VAL A 19 -66.93 21.88 8.28
N SER A 20 -65.61 21.87 8.57
CA SER A 20 -64.86 23.10 8.85
C SER A 20 -64.74 23.98 7.62
N LYS A 21 -64.43 23.42 6.45
CA LYS A 21 -64.34 24.15 5.18
C LYS A 21 -65.68 24.78 4.78
N THR A 22 -66.77 24.02 4.92
CA THR A 22 -68.14 24.53 4.68
C THR A 22 -68.50 25.58 5.72
N GLY A 23 -68.14 25.37 6.99
CA GLY A 23 -68.33 26.33 8.08
C GLY A 23 -67.64 27.66 7.83
N PHE A 24 -66.39 27.68 7.37
CA PHE A 24 -65.70 28.94 7.04
C PHE A 24 -66.39 29.69 5.90
N LEU A 25 -66.83 28.98 4.85
CA LEU A 25 -67.53 29.61 3.73
C LEU A 25 -68.90 30.16 4.15
N THR A 26 -69.68 29.40 4.92
CA THR A 26 -71.02 29.81 5.37
C THR A 26 -70.95 30.91 6.41
N LEU A 27 -69.97 30.88 7.33
CA LEU A 27 -69.73 31.95 8.28
C LEU A 27 -69.23 33.22 7.57
N GLY A 28 -68.27 33.11 6.64
CA GLY A 28 -67.78 34.27 5.88
C GLY A 28 -68.88 34.93 5.07
N THR A 29 -69.68 34.13 4.36
CA THR A 29 -70.82 34.64 3.57
C THR A 29 -71.92 35.20 4.47
N GLY A 30 -72.22 34.53 5.59
CA GLY A 30 -73.21 34.97 6.57
C GLY A 30 -72.83 36.27 7.28
N LEU A 31 -71.55 36.44 7.62
CA LEU A 31 -71.05 37.69 8.18
C LEU A 31 -71.10 38.83 7.15
N ALA A 32 -70.73 38.56 5.90
CA ALA A 32 -70.80 39.56 4.83
C ALA A 32 -72.24 40.02 4.56
N THR A 33 -73.19 39.08 4.45
CA THR A 33 -74.61 39.41 4.26
C THR A 33 -75.20 40.10 5.49
N PHE A 34 -74.79 39.71 6.71
CA PHE A 34 -75.19 40.39 7.94
C PHE A 34 -74.68 41.84 8.00
N MET A 35 -73.42 42.09 7.66
CA MET A 35 -72.84 43.43 7.64
C MET A 35 -73.56 44.36 6.66
N ILE A 36 -73.94 43.85 5.48
CA ILE A 36 -74.72 44.58 4.48
C ILE A 36 -76.16 44.77 4.97
N SER A 37 -76.81 43.71 5.46
CA SER A 37 -78.21 43.74 5.89
C SER A 37 -78.47 44.62 7.11
N LYS A 38 -77.47 44.81 7.98
CA LYS A 38 -77.56 45.70 9.15
C LYS A 38 -76.92 47.07 8.91
N GLU A 39 -76.48 47.36 7.69
CA GLU A 39 -75.79 48.60 7.32
C GLU A 39 -74.57 48.92 8.22
N ILE A 40 -73.97 47.88 8.81
CA ILE A 40 -72.73 48.01 9.60
C ILE A 40 -71.59 48.44 8.68
N TYR A 41 -71.64 48.02 7.41
CA TYR A 41 -70.79 48.51 6.35
C TYR A 41 -71.61 49.30 5.33
N VAL A 42 -71.37 50.61 5.23
CA VAL A 42 -72.03 51.50 4.28
C VAL A 42 -71.09 51.74 3.10
N PHE A 43 -71.57 51.47 1.88
CA PHE A 43 -70.81 51.75 0.66
C PHE A 43 -70.65 53.26 0.48
N ASN A 44 -69.42 53.74 0.59
CA ASN A 44 -69.05 55.14 0.40
C ASN A 44 -67.90 55.25 -0.62
N GLU A 45 -67.48 56.46 -0.95
CA GLU A 45 -66.31 56.75 -1.77
C GLU A 45 -65.03 56.06 -1.24
N GLU A 46 -64.91 55.92 0.08
CA GLU A 46 -63.79 55.21 0.74
C GLU A 46 -63.74 53.70 0.41
N THR A 47 -64.86 53.08 0.01
CA THR A 47 -64.86 51.68 -0.43
C THR A 47 -64.04 51.50 -1.72
N LEU A 48 -64.07 52.49 -2.62
CA LEU A 48 -63.27 52.47 -3.84
C LEU A 48 -61.77 52.60 -3.52
N VAL A 49 -61.43 53.45 -2.55
CA VAL A 49 -60.06 53.60 -2.04
C VAL A 49 -59.58 52.30 -1.40
N LEU A 50 -60.42 51.61 -0.61
CA LEU A 50 -60.11 50.31 -0.01
C LEU A 50 -59.81 49.26 -1.08
N VAL A 51 -60.69 49.13 -2.08
CA VAL A 51 -60.51 48.15 -3.17
C VAL A 51 -59.24 48.44 -3.98
N ALA A 52 -58.98 49.72 -4.31
CA ALA A 52 -57.77 50.11 -5.01
C ALA A 52 -56.49 49.84 -4.19
N SER A 53 -56.52 50.15 -2.89
CA SER A 53 -55.40 49.91 -1.97
C SER A 53 -55.14 48.41 -1.78
N ALA A 54 -56.19 47.61 -1.60
CA ALA A 54 -56.08 46.16 -1.49
C ALA A 54 -55.57 45.52 -2.80
N GLY A 55 -56.01 46.03 -3.96
CA GLY A 55 -55.53 45.61 -5.27
C GLY A 55 -54.04 45.92 -5.46
N LEU A 56 -53.62 47.14 -5.13
CA LEU A 56 -52.21 47.55 -5.17
C LEU A 56 -51.35 46.69 -4.23
N LEU A 57 -51.78 46.51 -2.98
CA LEU A 57 -51.08 45.67 -2.01
C LEU A 57 -50.99 44.22 -2.48
N GLY A 58 -52.05 43.67 -3.08
CA GLY A 58 -52.05 42.31 -3.62
C GLY A 58 -51.02 42.12 -4.75
N VAL A 59 -50.93 43.10 -5.66
CA VAL A 59 -49.93 43.10 -6.74
C VAL A 59 -48.52 43.25 -6.16
N LEU A 60 -48.32 44.19 -5.24
CA LEU A 60 -47.04 44.45 -4.60
C LEU A 60 -46.55 43.23 -3.81
N LEU A 61 -47.42 42.59 -3.03
CA LEU A 61 -47.09 41.34 -2.33
C LEU A 61 -46.71 40.23 -3.29
N LYS A 62 -47.40 40.10 -4.43
CA LYS A 62 -47.07 39.08 -5.43
C LYS A 62 -45.68 39.29 -6.02
N TYR A 63 -45.33 40.52 -6.38
CA TYR A 63 -44.03 40.82 -7.01
C TYR A 63 -42.86 40.90 -6.03
N LEU A 64 -43.09 41.35 -4.79
CA LEU A 64 -42.01 41.46 -3.80
C LEU A 64 -41.76 40.16 -3.05
N ARG A 65 -42.72 39.25 -2.95
CA ARG A 65 -42.57 38.02 -2.17
C ARG A 65 -41.39 37.16 -2.65
N GLU A 66 -41.25 36.94 -3.94
CA GLU A 66 -40.17 36.12 -4.51
C GLU A 66 -38.78 36.70 -4.21
N PRO A 67 -38.45 37.97 -4.59
CA PRO A 67 -37.12 38.52 -4.34
C PRO A 67 -36.78 38.63 -2.85
N PHE A 68 -37.76 38.89 -1.96
CA PHE A 68 -37.50 38.88 -0.52
C PHE A 68 -37.19 37.47 0.01
N ASN A 69 -37.90 36.44 -0.45
CA ASN A 69 -37.62 35.07 -0.05
C ASN A 69 -36.26 34.61 -0.59
N ASP A 70 -35.93 34.93 -1.84
CA ASP A 70 -34.64 34.56 -2.43
C ASP A 70 -33.49 35.24 -1.71
N MET A 71 -33.61 36.54 -1.41
CA MET A 71 -32.61 37.27 -0.61
C MET A 71 -32.42 36.66 0.79
N ALA A 72 -33.51 36.29 1.45
CA ALA A 72 -33.46 35.66 2.77
C ALA A 72 -32.79 34.28 2.70
N ASN A 73 -33.19 33.45 1.72
CA ASN A 73 -32.61 32.13 1.50
C ASN A 73 -31.12 32.21 1.17
N ASP A 74 -30.70 33.15 0.32
CA ASP A 74 -29.29 33.35 -0.02
C ASP A 74 -28.44 33.79 1.17
N HIS A 75 -29.00 34.61 2.06
CA HIS A 75 -28.32 35.00 3.29
C HIS A 75 -28.15 33.80 4.24
N ILE A 76 -29.22 33.03 4.44
CA ILE A 76 -29.20 31.81 5.25
C ILE A 76 -28.20 30.80 4.67
N ASN A 77 -28.21 30.59 3.36
CA ASN A 77 -27.32 29.65 2.69
C ASN A 77 -25.85 30.08 2.80
N ARG A 78 -25.54 31.37 2.67
CA ARG A 78 -24.18 31.88 2.90
C ARG A 78 -23.68 31.57 4.31
N ILE A 79 -24.47 31.89 5.32
CA ILE A 79 -24.09 31.64 6.73
C ILE A 79 -23.92 30.14 6.97
N LYS A 80 -24.86 29.34 6.49
CA LYS A 80 -24.82 27.88 6.62
C LYS A 80 -23.57 27.30 5.96
N ASN A 81 -23.23 27.75 4.74
CA ASN A 81 -22.08 27.26 4.00
C ASN A 81 -20.78 27.63 4.72
N ILE A 82 -20.64 28.87 5.21
CA ILE A 82 -19.47 29.29 5.99
C ILE A 82 -19.33 28.43 7.26
N LEU A 83 -20.43 28.18 7.97
CA LEU A 83 -20.39 27.39 9.21
C LEU A 83 -20.03 25.92 8.96
N VAL A 84 -20.57 25.33 7.89
CA VAL A 84 -20.24 23.95 7.49
C VAL A 84 -18.78 23.87 7.02
N GLN A 85 -18.34 24.81 6.21
CA GLN A 85 -16.96 24.87 5.75
C GLN A 85 -15.98 25.04 6.92
N ALA A 86 -16.22 25.99 7.82
CA ALA A 86 -15.37 26.18 9.00
C ALA A 86 -15.28 24.94 9.89
N ARG A 87 -16.36 24.14 9.99
CA ARG A 87 -16.35 22.87 10.71
C ARG A 87 -15.49 21.82 10.01
N GLU A 88 -15.62 21.67 8.70
CA GLU A 88 -14.81 20.73 7.93
C GLU A 88 -13.33 21.13 7.88
N ASP A 89 -13.04 22.42 7.74
CA ASP A 89 -11.67 22.96 7.79
C ASP A 89 -11.04 22.69 9.16
N HIS A 90 -11.77 22.94 10.26
CA HIS A 90 -11.27 22.66 11.61
C HIS A 90 -11.06 21.16 11.83
N LYS A 91 -11.97 20.31 11.34
CA LYS A 91 -11.82 18.85 11.42
C LYS A 91 -10.59 18.38 10.66
N THR A 92 -10.36 18.95 9.47
CA THR A 92 -9.20 18.63 8.63
C THR A 92 -7.90 19.07 9.30
N ALA A 93 -7.83 20.30 9.81
CA ALA A 93 -6.66 20.82 10.53
C ALA A 93 -6.32 19.98 11.78
N VAL A 94 -7.34 19.57 12.55
CA VAL A 94 -7.14 18.70 13.72
C VAL A 94 -6.64 17.31 13.28
N ASN A 95 -7.20 16.72 12.23
CA ASN A 95 -6.74 15.43 11.72
C ASN A 95 -5.30 15.50 11.20
N GLU A 96 -4.93 16.56 10.49
CA GLU A 96 -3.57 16.78 10.02
C GLU A 96 -2.60 16.88 11.20
N ARG A 97 -2.97 17.64 12.25
CA ARG A 97 -2.15 17.74 13.46
C ARG A 97 -2.03 16.42 14.21
N ILE A 98 -3.09 15.62 14.25
CA ILE A 98 -3.06 14.27 14.83
C ILE A 98 -2.08 13.38 14.06
N ASN A 99 -2.10 13.43 12.72
CA ASN A 99 -1.19 12.64 11.88
C ASN A 99 0.26 13.06 12.08
N GLU A 100 0.55 14.35 12.12
CA GLU A 100 1.89 14.90 12.37
C GLU A 100 2.43 14.47 13.74
N VAL A 101 1.59 14.57 14.79
CA VAL A 101 1.94 14.13 16.15
C VAL A 101 2.04 12.61 16.24
N GLY A 102 1.23 11.88 15.48
CA GLY A 102 1.30 10.43 15.37
C GLY A 102 2.66 9.95 14.87
N GLN A 103 3.23 10.61 13.85
CA GLN A 103 4.58 10.32 13.35
C GLN A 103 5.66 10.61 14.41
N MET A 104 5.48 11.65 15.23
CA MET A 104 6.43 11.98 16.29
C MET A 104 6.44 10.96 17.44
N LYS A 105 5.34 10.23 17.66
CA LYS A 105 5.25 9.21 18.71
C LYS A 105 6.29 8.10 18.51
N ASP A 106 6.54 7.71 17.27
CA ASP A 106 7.37 6.55 16.95
C ASP A 106 8.87 6.90 16.85
N LEU A 107 9.23 8.19 16.87
CA LEU A 107 10.63 8.64 16.75
C LEU A 107 11.54 8.10 17.86
N VAL A 108 11.02 7.95 19.08
CA VAL A 108 11.81 7.45 20.21
C VAL A 108 12.17 5.97 20.00
N GLU A 109 11.23 5.17 19.49
CA GLU A 109 11.46 3.75 19.19
C GLU A 109 12.40 3.58 18.01
N VAL A 110 12.17 4.32 16.91
CA VAL A 110 13.03 4.31 15.72
C VAL A 110 14.47 4.71 16.07
N THR A 111 14.66 5.73 16.92
CA THR A 111 15.99 6.16 17.34
C THR A 111 16.70 5.08 18.14
N LYS A 112 16.00 4.41 19.08
CA LYS A 112 16.57 3.28 19.84
C LYS A 112 16.97 2.13 18.91
N ALA A 113 16.08 1.76 17.99
CA ALA A 113 16.33 0.73 17.00
C ALA A 113 17.55 1.07 16.11
N LEU A 114 17.72 2.34 15.73
CA LEU A 114 18.89 2.78 14.95
C LEU A 114 20.21 2.59 15.72
N PHE A 115 20.22 2.89 17.02
CA PHE A 115 21.39 2.66 17.87
C PHE A 115 21.67 1.17 18.10
N GLU A 116 20.62 0.36 18.26
CA GLU A 116 20.73 -1.10 18.37
C GLU A 116 21.32 -1.71 17.08
N VAL A 117 20.78 -1.34 15.92
CA VAL A 117 21.29 -1.76 14.61
C VAL A 117 22.75 -1.35 14.43
N SER A 118 23.12 -0.13 14.82
CA SER A 118 24.52 0.32 14.74
C SER A 118 25.45 -0.52 15.63
N ARG A 119 25.01 -0.88 16.84
CA ARG A 119 25.77 -1.72 17.77
C ARG A 119 25.90 -3.15 17.26
N GLU A 120 24.81 -3.73 16.77
CA GLU A 120 24.81 -5.08 16.19
C GLU A 120 25.69 -5.16 14.94
N THR A 121 25.63 -4.14 14.07
CA THR A 121 26.49 -4.05 12.88
C THR A 121 27.97 -4.06 13.29
N ALA A 122 28.37 -3.24 14.26
CA ALA A 122 29.76 -3.20 14.72
C ALA A 122 30.23 -4.54 15.32
N GLN A 123 29.35 -5.25 16.04
CA GLN A 123 29.65 -6.58 16.58
C GLN A 123 29.82 -7.61 15.47
N LEU A 124 28.87 -7.66 14.53
CA LEU A 124 28.90 -8.59 13.40
C LEU A 124 30.11 -8.34 12.49
N GLU A 125 30.48 -7.09 12.24
CA GLU A 125 31.68 -6.74 11.48
C GLU A 125 32.96 -7.24 12.17
N ALA A 126 33.06 -7.08 13.49
CA ALA A 126 34.22 -7.57 14.26
C ALA A 126 34.31 -9.11 14.23
N GLU A 127 33.18 -9.81 14.39
CA GLU A 127 33.12 -11.27 14.29
C GLU A 127 33.46 -11.76 12.88
N ALA A 128 32.89 -11.15 11.85
CA ALA A 128 33.18 -11.45 10.45
C ALA A 128 34.66 -11.23 10.12
N PHE A 129 35.26 -10.15 10.62
CA PHE A 129 36.69 -9.88 10.44
C PHE A 129 37.56 -10.95 11.08
N LYS A 130 37.25 -11.36 12.32
CA LYS A 130 37.99 -12.41 13.03
C LYS A 130 37.88 -13.76 12.32
N LEU A 131 36.68 -14.15 11.91
CA LEU A 131 36.43 -15.39 11.15
C LEU A 131 37.18 -15.37 9.82
N LYS A 132 37.14 -14.24 9.10
CA LYS A 132 37.88 -14.08 7.85
C LYS A 132 39.38 -14.25 8.04
N GLN A 133 39.95 -13.62 9.07
CA GLN A 133 41.38 -13.75 9.37
C GLN A 133 41.78 -15.19 9.71
N GLN A 134 40.92 -15.92 10.44
CA GLN A 134 41.16 -17.35 10.73
C GLN A 134 41.13 -18.21 9.46
N VAL A 135 40.16 -17.96 8.57
CA VAL A 135 40.03 -18.68 7.30
C VAL A 135 41.20 -18.36 6.37
N ASP A 136 41.63 -17.10 6.29
CA ASP A 136 42.76 -16.68 5.46
C ASP A 136 44.06 -17.37 5.92
N VAL A 137 44.33 -17.40 7.24
CA VAL A 137 45.49 -18.11 7.79
C VAL A 137 45.39 -19.62 7.54
N ALA A 138 44.22 -20.23 7.77
CA ALA A 138 44.03 -21.65 7.50
C ALA A 138 44.24 -21.99 6.01
N HIS A 139 43.81 -21.10 5.11
CA HIS A 139 44.01 -21.23 3.68
C HIS A 139 45.48 -21.12 3.28
N GLU A 140 46.23 -20.16 3.83
CA GLU A 140 47.67 -20.02 3.59
C GLU A 140 48.45 -21.26 4.09
N VAL A 141 48.14 -21.74 5.29
CA VAL A 141 48.77 -22.96 5.85
C VAL A 141 48.45 -24.17 4.99
N LYS A 142 47.20 -24.34 4.56
CA LYS A 142 46.82 -25.42 3.64
C LYS A 142 47.56 -25.32 2.32
N ALA A 143 47.62 -24.12 1.71
CA ALA A 143 48.27 -23.92 0.43
C ALA A 143 49.77 -24.23 0.48
N THR A 144 50.44 -23.86 1.58
CA THR A 144 51.84 -24.25 1.80
C THR A 144 51.98 -25.75 1.94
N LEU A 145 51.15 -26.41 2.77
CA LEU A 145 51.18 -27.87 2.95
C LEU A 145 50.92 -28.62 1.63
N ASP A 146 49.93 -28.19 0.85
CA ASP A 146 49.62 -28.76 -0.47
C ASP A 146 50.83 -28.60 -1.43
N SER A 147 51.57 -27.49 -1.34
CA SER A 147 52.81 -27.30 -2.09
C SER A 147 53.92 -28.26 -1.65
N TRP A 148 54.07 -28.51 -0.33
CA TRP A 148 55.04 -29.48 0.20
C TRP A 148 54.71 -30.90 -0.26
N VAL A 149 53.45 -31.32 -0.16
CA VAL A 149 52.98 -32.64 -0.62
C VAL A 149 53.21 -32.80 -2.12
N ARG A 150 52.92 -31.76 -2.92
CA ARG A 150 53.19 -31.78 -4.36
C ARG A 150 54.69 -31.88 -4.66
N HIS A 151 55.53 -31.17 -3.91
CA HIS A 151 56.99 -31.27 -4.04
C HIS A 151 57.48 -32.68 -3.70
N GLU A 152 57.03 -33.27 -2.59
CA GLU A 152 57.37 -34.64 -2.18
C GLU A 152 56.94 -35.66 -3.23
N ALA A 153 55.70 -35.57 -3.72
CA ALA A 153 55.20 -36.45 -4.79
C ALA A 153 56.06 -36.35 -6.07
N ASN A 154 56.48 -35.15 -6.46
CA ASN A 154 57.36 -34.94 -7.61
C ASN A 154 58.77 -35.50 -7.38
N VAL A 155 59.34 -35.35 -6.17
CA VAL A 155 60.64 -35.94 -5.82
C VAL A 155 60.57 -37.45 -5.87
N ARG A 156 59.53 -38.04 -5.25
CA ARG A 156 59.33 -39.50 -5.26
C ARG A 156 59.16 -40.05 -6.67
N ASP A 157 58.40 -39.37 -7.53
CA ASP A 157 58.23 -39.76 -8.94
C ASP A 157 59.56 -39.65 -9.73
N ARG A 158 60.38 -38.63 -9.45
CA ARG A 158 61.73 -38.49 -10.05
C ARG A 158 62.67 -39.59 -9.59
N GLU A 159 62.69 -39.91 -8.30
CA GLU A 159 63.50 -41.00 -7.74
C GLU A 159 63.09 -42.35 -8.34
N GLN A 160 61.79 -42.62 -8.44
CA GLN A 160 61.28 -43.84 -9.08
C GLN A 160 61.69 -43.93 -10.55
N LYS A 161 61.63 -42.81 -11.30
CA LYS A 161 62.09 -42.75 -12.69
C LYS A 161 63.60 -42.96 -12.82
N GLN A 162 64.40 -42.36 -11.94
CA GLN A 162 65.86 -42.54 -11.92
C GLN A 162 66.24 -43.97 -11.56
N LEU A 163 65.60 -44.56 -10.55
CA LEU A 163 65.81 -45.95 -10.15
C LEU A 163 65.43 -46.91 -11.29
N ALA A 164 64.29 -46.68 -11.94
CA ALA A 164 63.87 -47.47 -13.09
C ALA A 164 64.86 -47.34 -14.26
N ALA A 165 65.31 -46.13 -14.59
CA ALA A 165 66.31 -45.91 -15.63
C ALA A 165 67.66 -46.61 -15.31
N TYR A 166 68.13 -46.51 -14.06
CA TYR A 166 69.34 -47.18 -13.60
C TYR A 166 69.21 -48.71 -13.66
N LEU A 167 68.08 -49.27 -13.22
CA LEU A 167 67.81 -50.70 -13.33
C LEU A 167 67.75 -51.17 -14.78
N ILE A 168 67.10 -50.42 -15.67
CA ILE A 168 67.06 -50.72 -17.11
C ILE A 168 68.46 -50.67 -17.72
N GLU A 169 69.27 -49.64 -17.41
CA GLU A 169 70.64 -49.54 -17.91
C GLU A 169 71.53 -50.66 -17.38
N LYS A 170 71.42 -50.99 -16.08
CA LYS A 170 72.16 -52.09 -15.47
C LYS A 170 71.76 -53.43 -16.09
N ILE A 171 70.47 -53.71 -16.25
CA ILE A 171 69.99 -54.92 -16.92
C ILE A 171 70.51 -54.98 -18.36
N ASN A 172 70.49 -53.88 -19.11
CA ASN A 172 71.06 -53.84 -20.47
C ASN A 172 72.57 -54.11 -20.50
N LYS A 173 73.34 -53.62 -19.52
CA LYS A 173 74.78 -53.92 -19.38
C LYS A 173 75.03 -55.37 -18.96
N ASP A 174 74.29 -55.87 -17.98
CA ASP A 174 74.37 -57.25 -17.50
C ASP A 174 73.99 -58.24 -18.62
N LEU A 175 73.04 -57.90 -19.50
CA LEU A 175 72.68 -58.67 -20.70
C LEU A 175 73.76 -58.66 -21.80
N GLN A 176 74.68 -57.69 -21.80
CA GLN A 176 75.81 -57.65 -22.73
C GLN A 176 77.02 -58.45 -22.20
N ASP A 177 77.03 -58.84 -20.93
CA ASP A 177 78.12 -59.62 -20.34
C ASP A 177 78.06 -61.10 -20.82
N PRO A 178 79.12 -61.61 -21.48
CA PRO A 178 79.11 -62.96 -22.06
C PRO A 178 78.87 -64.08 -21.03
N LYS A 179 79.20 -63.86 -19.75
CA LYS A 179 78.93 -64.86 -18.69
C LYS A 179 77.44 -65.03 -18.40
N ILE A 180 76.70 -63.93 -18.37
CA ILE A 180 75.25 -63.96 -18.12
C ILE A 180 74.51 -64.44 -19.37
N GLN A 181 74.96 -64.08 -20.58
CA GLN A 181 74.41 -64.66 -21.81
C GLN A 181 74.55 -66.18 -21.86
N GLN A 182 75.69 -66.73 -21.43
CA GLN A 182 75.88 -68.18 -21.32
C GLN A 182 74.95 -68.80 -20.28
N GLN A 183 74.80 -68.18 -19.10
CA GLN A 183 73.88 -68.68 -18.07
C GLN A 183 72.40 -68.62 -18.50
N ILE A 184 71.99 -67.55 -19.19
CA ILE A 184 70.63 -67.43 -19.75
C ILE A 184 70.43 -68.47 -20.86
N LEU A 185 71.43 -68.70 -21.72
CA LEU A 185 71.36 -69.73 -22.75
C LEU A 185 71.27 -71.14 -22.14
N GLU A 186 72.07 -71.43 -21.11
CA GLU A 186 72.00 -72.70 -20.38
C GLU A 186 70.65 -72.90 -19.70
N GLN A 187 70.12 -71.87 -19.04
CA GLN A 187 68.81 -71.91 -18.41
C GLN A 187 67.68 -72.06 -19.45
N ALA A 188 67.76 -71.36 -20.57
CA ALA A 188 66.82 -71.51 -21.68
C ALA A 188 66.91 -72.90 -22.33
N ILE A 189 68.10 -73.50 -22.45
CA ILE A 189 68.26 -74.89 -22.90
C ILE A 189 67.61 -75.86 -21.90
N VAL A 190 67.78 -75.65 -20.59
CA VAL A 190 67.13 -76.46 -19.54
C VAL A 190 65.60 -76.32 -19.60
N ASP A 191 65.07 -75.11 -19.78
CA ASP A 191 63.63 -74.90 -19.85
C ASP A 191 63.02 -75.41 -21.16
N VAL A 192 63.73 -75.32 -22.29
CA VAL A 192 63.34 -75.99 -23.55
C VAL A 192 63.40 -77.51 -23.40
N GLN A 193 64.43 -78.06 -22.76
CA GLN A 193 64.50 -79.51 -22.47
C GLN A 193 63.38 -79.96 -21.54
N ARG A 194 62.93 -79.12 -20.60
CA ARG A 194 61.79 -79.40 -19.73
C ARG A 194 60.49 -79.40 -20.54
N ILE A 195 60.27 -78.38 -21.38
CA ILE A 195 59.08 -78.31 -22.26
C ILE A 195 59.06 -79.47 -23.26
N ALA A 196 60.20 -79.82 -23.85
CA ALA A 196 60.33 -80.95 -24.78
C ALA A 196 60.19 -82.34 -24.14
N LYS A 197 60.31 -82.44 -22.81
CA LYS A 197 59.99 -83.67 -22.04
C LYS A 197 58.52 -83.72 -21.60
N THR A 198 57.78 -82.61 -21.74
CA THR A 198 56.37 -82.50 -21.33
C THR A 198 55.42 -82.65 -22.53
N HIS A 199 55.96 -82.93 -23.72
CA HIS A 199 55.28 -83.46 -24.91
C HIS A 199 55.94 -84.79 -25.30
#